data_AF-A0A956P146-F1
#
_entry.id   AF-A0A956P146-F1
#
_cell.length_a   1.000
_cell.length_b   1.000
_cell.length_c   1.000
_cell.angle_alpha   90.00
_cell.angle_beta   90.00
_cell.angle_gamma   90.00
#
_symmetry.space_group_name_H-M   'P 1'
#
loop_
_entity.id
_entity.type
_entity.pdbx_description
1 polymer ?
#
loop_
_entity_poly.entity_id
_entity_poly.type
_entity_poly.pdbx_seq_one_letter_code
_entity_poly.pdbx_strand_id
1 'polypeptide(L)' 'GGARFTAGLSVFTFLRARTWLRLDDAEPLGLQTARLARVEGLEAHARAAEARG' A
#
# COMPACT_ATOMS: atom_id res chain seq x y z
N GLY A 1 -11.95 -18.65 -23.71
CA GLY A 1 -10.61 -18.20 -23.29
C GLY A 1 -10.56 -17.49 -21.94
N GLY A 2 -11.49 -17.72 -20.99
CA GLY A 2 -11.47 -17.06 -19.67
C GLY A 2 -10.49 -17.67 -18.67
N ALA A 3 -10.20 -18.97 -18.80
CA ALA A 3 -9.30 -19.71 -17.90
C ALA A 3 -7.87 -19.15 -17.78
N ARG A 4 -7.45 -18.25 -18.67
CA ARG A 4 -6.15 -17.55 -18.57
C ARG A 4 -6.12 -16.45 -17.50
N PHE A 5 -7.29 -15.95 -17.09
CA PHE A 5 -7.41 -14.77 -16.22
C PHE A 5 -8.42 -14.95 -15.07
N THR A 6 -9.20 -16.04 -15.08
CA THR A 6 -10.22 -16.33 -14.07
C THR A 6 -10.08 -17.75 -13.53
N ALA A 7 -10.21 -17.91 -12.22
CA ALA A 7 -10.39 -19.21 -11.60
C ALA A 7 -11.86 -19.68 -11.72
N GLY A 8 -12.12 -20.96 -11.42
CA GLY A 8 -13.47 -21.49 -11.28
C GLY A 8 -14.25 -20.86 -10.11
N LEU A 9 -15.55 -21.13 -10.04
CA LEU A 9 -16.41 -20.67 -8.95
C LEU A 9 -15.88 -21.19 -7.60
N SER A 10 -15.77 -20.30 -6.62
CA SER A 10 -15.32 -20.64 -5.26
C SER A 10 -15.93 -19.68 -4.24
N VAL A 11 -15.67 -19.91 -2.95
CA VAL A 11 -16.07 -18.96 -1.89
C VAL A 11 -15.49 -17.57 -2.11
N PHE A 12 -14.30 -17.46 -2.72
CA PHE A 12 -13.68 -16.18 -3.05
C PHE A 12 -14.43 -15.39 -4.14
N THR A 13 -15.34 -16.04 -4.87
CA THR A 13 -16.27 -15.33 -5.76
C THR A 13 -17.26 -14.45 -5.00
N PHE A 14 -17.58 -14.79 -3.74
CA PHE A 14 -18.57 -14.09 -2.92
C PHE A 14 -17.96 -13.26 -1.78
N LEU A 15 -16.63 -13.30 -1.62
CA LEU A 15 -15.92 -12.61 -0.54
C LEU A 15 -14.92 -11.61 -1.10
N ARG A 16 -14.62 -10.56 -0.35
CA ARG A 16 -13.58 -9.57 -0.68
C ARG A 16 -12.48 -9.55 0.36
N ALA A 17 -11.24 -9.82 -0.05
CA ALA A 17 -10.08 -9.63 0.79
C ALA A 17 -9.86 -8.13 1.09
N ARG A 18 -9.57 -7.80 2.36
CA ARG A 18 -9.23 -6.46 2.82
C ARG A 18 -7.81 -6.47 3.36
N THR A 19 -6.98 -5.57 2.86
CA THR A 19 -5.63 -5.38 3.39
C THR A 19 -5.70 -4.55 4.67
N TRP A 20 -4.81 -4.85 5.61
CA TRP A 20 -4.56 -4.05 6.79
C TRP A 20 -3.03 -3.97 7.00
N LEU A 21 -2.56 -2.86 7.58
CA LEU A 21 -1.15 -2.63 7.86
C LEU A 21 -1.02 -1.90 9.20
N ARG A 22 -0.05 -2.30 10.02
CA ARG A 22 0.37 -1.61 11.24
C ARG A 22 1.89 -1.65 11.29
N LEU A 23 2.48 -0.49 11.60
CA LEU A 23 3.91 -0.34 11.82
C LEU A 23 4.10 -0.03 13.30
N ASP A 24 4.93 -0.83 13.98
CA ASP A 24 5.38 -0.56 15.35
C ASP A 24 6.46 0.53 15.35
N ASP A 25 7.29 0.54 14.31
CA ASP A 25 8.30 1.55 14.03
C ASP A 25 8.26 1.90 12.54
N ALA A 26 8.19 3.20 12.24
CA ALA A 26 8.12 3.74 10.89
C ALA A 26 9.44 4.39 10.44
N GLU A 27 10.41 4.55 11.34
CA GLU A 27 11.72 5.18 11.07
C GLU A 27 12.43 4.57 9.85
N PRO A 28 12.50 3.23 9.70
CA PRO A 28 13.26 2.64 8.60
C PRO A 28 12.72 2.96 7.20
N LEU A 29 11.44 3.36 7.11
CA LEU A 29 10.74 3.63 5.86
C LEU A 29 10.40 5.12 5.65
N GLY A 30 10.52 5.95 6.69
CA GLY A 30 10.08 7.35 6.65
C GLY A 30 10.78 8.15 5.55
N LEU A 31 12.11 8.09 5.51
CA LEU A 31 12.92 8.81 4.52
C LEU A 31 12.64 8.35 3.08
N GLN A 32 12.52 7.04 2.86
CA GLN A 32 12.23 6.49 1.54
C GLN A 32 10.83 6.89 1.06
N THR A 33 9.84 6.82 1.96
CA THR A 33 8.47 7.24 1.70
C THR A 33 8.40 8.73 1.37
N ALA A 34 9.11 9.56 2.12
CA ALA A 34 9.16 11.01 1.88
C ALA A 34 9.79 11.36 0.53
N ARG A 35 10.90 10.68 0.17
CA ARG A 35 11.55 10.85 -1.14
C ARG A 35 10.62 10.46 -2.28
N LEU A 36 9.96 9.30 -2.18
CA LEU A 36 9.01 8.84 -3.19
C LEU A 36 7.86 9.85 -3.36
N ALA A 37 7.26 10.29 -2.25
CA ALA A 37 6.18 11.26 -2.27
C ALA A 37 6.58 12.59 -2.93
N ARG A 38 7.81 13.07 -2.73
CA ARG A 38 8.30 14.30 -3.40
C ARG A 38 8.50 14.13 -4.90
N VAL A 39 9.00 12.98 -5.35
CA VAL A 39 9.11 12.69 -6.78
C VAL A 39 7.73 12.71 -7.46
N GLU A 40 6.68 12.32 -6.73
CA GLU A 40 5.29 12.36 -7.19
C GLU A 40 4.60 13.73 -6.97
N GLY A 41 5.26 14.72 -6.36
CA GLY A 41 4.69 16.03 -6.06
C GLY A 41 3.72 16.07 -4.87
N LEU A 42 3.73 15.04 -4.02
CA LEU A 42 2.81 14.84 -2.90
C LEU A 42 3.39 15.37 -1.57
N GLU A 43 3.61 16.67 -1.46
CA GLU A 43 4.33 17.27 -0.32
C GLU A 43 3.67 17.01 1.05
N ALA A 44 2.34 16.91 1.11
CA ALA A 44 1.63 16.55 2.34
C ALA A 44 1.96 15.12 2.80
N HIS A 45 2.12 14.18 1.88
CA HIS A 45 2.49 12.81 2.19
C HIS A 45 3.96 12.72 2.62
N ALA A 46 4.84 13.50 1.97
CA ALA A 46 6.25 13.57 2.36
C ALA A 46 6.42 14.07 3.80
N ARG A 47 5.76 15.18 4.15
CA ARG A 47 5.78 15.71 5.53
C ARG A 47 5.16 14.77 6.55
N ALA A 48 4.12 14.03 6.17
CA ALA A 48 3.51 13.03 7.05
C ALA A 48 4.44 11.84 7.35
N ALA A 49 5.34 11.49 6.41
CA ALA A 49 6.35 10.47 6.61
C ALA A 49 7.50 10.96 7.50
N GLU A 50 8.02 12.17 7.25
CA GLU A 50 9.11 12.79 8.05
C GLU A 50 8.72 13.16 9.47
N ALA A 51 7.42 13.35 9.74
CA ALA A 51 6.95 13.61 11.10
C ALA A 51 7.02 12.36 12.01
N ARG A 52 7.25 11.17 11.44
CA ARG A 52 7.13 9.89 12.16
C ARG A 52 8.29 8.93 11.93
N GLY A 53 9.08 9.13 10.87
CA GLY A 53 10.38 8.50 10.72
C GLY A 53 11.45 9.55 10.83
#